data_AF-A0A024CDH4-F1
#
_entry.id   AF-A0A024CDH4-F1
#
_cell.length_a   1.000
_cell.length_b   1.000
_cell.length_c   1.000
_cell.angle_alpha   90.00
_cell.angle_beta   90.00
_cell.angle_gamma   90.00
#
_symmetry.space_group_name_H-M   'P 1'
#
loop_
_entity.id
_entity.type
_entity.pdbx_description
1 polymer ?
#
loop_
_entity_poly.entity_id
_entity_poly.type
_entity_poly.pdbx_seq_one_letter_code
_entity_poly.pdbx_strand_id
1 'polypeptide(L)'
;LQWDDHEVADDWAPIGTADSTGYDADGNSRLVARARRAFHEFMPMRTVPAQDGRIYRKIAYGPLLDVFMIDMRSYRDSTFNKRDDQSETCILGATQLAWLKRELVASDATWKVIAADMPIGLKP
;
A
#
# COMPACT_ATOMS: atom_id res chain seq x y z
N LEU A 1 -3.24 11.12 -4.57
CA LEU A 1 -3.93 10.61 -3.37
C LEU A 1 -3.40 9.23 -3.06
N GLN A 2 -2.70 9.15 -1.94
CA GLN A 2 -2.22 7.94 -1.31
C GLN A 2 -3.03 7.76 -0.04
N TRP A 3 -3.02 6.56 0.54
CA TRP A 3 -3.59 6.34 1.86
C TRP A 3 -2.47 5.94 2.82
N ASP A 4 -2.72 6.13 4.10
CA ASP A 4 -1.86 5.69 5.19
C ASP A 4 -2.73 4.93 6.21
N ASP A 5 -2.48 5.09 7.50
CA ASP A 5 -3.24 4.42 8.55
C ASP A 5 -4.60 5.03 8.81
N HIS A 6 -4.69 6.35 8.90
CA HIS A 6 -5.88 7.06 9.33
C HIS A 6 -7.08 6.98 8.36
N GLU A 7 -6.90 6.48 7.14
CA GLU A 7 -8.01 6.08 6.27
C GLU A 7 -8.75 4.83 6.78
N VAL A 8 -8.16 4.07 7.70
CA VAL A 8 -8.76 2.88 8.34
C VAL A 8 -8.85 3.04 9.85
N ALA A 9 -7.70 3.08 10.52
CA ALA A 9 -7.52 3.21 11.95
C ALA A 9 -6.02 3.40 12.25
N ASP A 10 -5.71 4.11 13.33
CA ASP A 10 -4.33 4.33 13.78
C ASP A 10 -3.54 3.01 13.80
N ASP A 11 -2.40 3.02 13.14
CA ASP A 11 -1.46 1.89 13.06
C ASP A 11 -2.00 0.53 12.58
N TRP A 12 -3.09 0.51 11.81
CA TRP A 12 -3.73 -0.72 11.37
C TRP A 12 -2.83 -1.68 10.58
N ALA A 13 -3.10 -2.97 10.67
CA ALA A 13 -2.45 -4.04 9.94
C ALA A 13 -3.48 -4.85 9.13
N PRO A 14 -3.08 -5.43 7.97
CA PRO A 14 -3.98 -6.23 7.14
C PRO A 14 -4.69 -7.36 7.90
N ILE A 15 -3.96 -8.02 8.81
CA ILE A 15 -4.47 -9.06 9.69
C ILE A 15 -4.41 -8.56 11.13
N GLY A 16 -5.45 -8.84 11.92
CA GLY A 16 -5.46 -8.56 13.36
C GLY A 16 -5.97 -7.16 13.74
N THR A 17 -6.22 -6.26 12.78
CA THR A 17 -7.01 -5.05 13.03
C THR A 17 -8.48 -5.43 13.15
N ALA A 18 -9.05 -5.30 14.34
CA ALA A 18 -10.46 -5.50 14.62
C ALA A 18 -11.09 -4.24 15.21
N ASP A 19 -12.38 -4.08 14.93
CA ASP A 19 -13.30 -3.26 15.67
C ASP A 19 -14.52 -4.11 16.07
N SER A 20 -15.61 -3.46 16.50
CA SER A 20 -16.88 -4.14 16.80
C SER A 20 -17.50 -4.91 15.63
N THR A 21 -17.05 -4.69 14.38
CA THR A 21 -17.60 -5.35 13.20
C THR A 21 -17.00 -6.74 12.96
N GLY A 22 -15.82 -7.00 13.53
CA GLY A 22 -15.12 -8.29 13.48
C GLY A 22 -14.50 -8.63 12.12
N TYR A 23 -14.38 -9.93 11.84
CA TYR A 23 -13.73 -10.48 10.65
C TYR A 23 -14.72 -11.19 9.73
N ASP A 24 -14.39 -11.31 8.45
CA ASP A 24 -15.06 -12.25 7.55
C ASP A 24 -14.64 -13.71 7.85
N ALA A 25 -15.26 -14.67 7.16
CA ALA A 25 -14.97 -16.09 7.37
C ALA A 25 -13.53 -16.48 6.99
N ASP A 26 -12.90 -15.71 6.11
CA ASP A 26 -11.54 -15.93 5.60
C ASP A 26 -10.49 -15.20 6.46
N GLY A 27 -10.91 -14.53 7.54
CA GLY A 27 -10.04 -13.86 8.51
C GLY A 27 -9.67 -12.42 8.16
N ASN A 28 -10.21 -11.84 7.09
CA ASN A 28 -9.99 -10.44 6.75
C ASN A 28 -10.80 -9.52 7.65
N SER A 29 -10.19 -8.41 8.03
CA SER A 29 -10.86 -7.36 8.80
C SER A 29 -11.98 -6.73 8.00
N ARG A 30 -13.23 -6.76 8.52
CA ARG A 30 -14.36 -6.09 7.88
C ARG A 30 -14.21 -4.57 7.89
N LEU A 31 -13.55 -4.02 8.90
CA LEU A 31 -13.19 -2.61 8.96
C LEU A 31 -12.29 -2.22 7.77
N VAL A 32 -11.19 -2.94 7.56
CA VAL A 32 -10.26 -2.70 6.45
C VAL A 32 -10.97 -2.81 5.10
N ALA A 33 -11.80 -3.84 4.91
CA ALA A 33 -12.54 -4.03 3.67
C ALA A 33 -13.50 -2.86 3.38
N ARG A 34 -14.22 -2.38 4.41
CA ARG A 34 -15.13 -1.23 4.29
C ARG A 34 -14.38 0.07 4.05
N ALA A 35 -13.29 0.30 4.76
CA ALA A 35 -12.44 1.48 4.58
C ALA A 35 -11.85 1.55 3.17
N ARG A 36 -11.33 0.41 2.66
CA ARG A 36 -10.85 0.31 1.27
C ARG A 36 -11.95 0.60 0.26
N ARG A 37 -13.15 0.04 0.45
CA ARG A 37 -14.30 0.34 -0.39
C ARG A 37 -14.62 1.85 -0.39
N ALA A 38 -14.75 2.46 0.79
CA ALA A 38 -15.01 3.89 0.91
C ALA A 38 -13.91 4.72 0.23
N PHE A 39 -12.64 4.37 0.40
CA PHE A 39 -11.53 5.06 -0.24
C PHE A 39 -11.67 5.06 -1.77
N HIS A 40 -12.03 3.93 -2.39
CA HIS A 40 -12.27 3.85 -3.84
C HIS A 40 -13.57 4.53 -4.29
N GLU A 41 -14.61 4.58 -3.45
CA GLU A 41 -15.87 5.27 -3.76
C GLU A 41 -15.73 6.80 -3.71
N PHE A 42 -14.90 7.33 -2.81
CA PHE A 42 -14.78 8.78 -2.55
C PHE A 42 -13.51 9.41 -3.14
N MET A 43 -12.51 8.63 -3.54
CA MET A 43 -11.29 9.16 -4.17
C MET A 43 -11.29 8.89 -5.68
N PRO A 44 -10.87 9.86 -6.52
CA PRO A 44 -10.82 9.68 -7.97
C PRO A 44 -9.64 8.77 -8.36
N MET A 45 -9.85 7.46 -8.24
CA MET A 45 -8.88 6.44 -8.60
C MET A 45 -9.46 5.46 -9.60
N ARG A 46 -8.62 5.04 -10.55
CA ARG A 46 -8.98 4.00 -11.50
C ARG A 46 -8.92 2.64 -10.81
N THR A 47 -10.00 1.89 -10.88
CA THR A 47 -10.03 0.49 -10.43
C THR A 47 -9.31 -0.41 -11.43
N VAL A 48 -8.63 -1.43 -10.91
CA VAL A 48 -7.99 -2.47 -11.73
C VAL A 48 -8.77 -3.76 -11.48
N PRO A 49 -9.62 -4.22 -12.40
CA PRO A 49 -10.54 -5.34 -12.13
C PRO A 49 -9.86 -6.63 -11.65
N ALA A 50 -8.65 -6.91 -12.13
CA ALA A 50 -7.87 -8.09 -11.73
C ALA A 50 -7.24 -7.97 -10.32
N GLN A 51 -7.26 -6.78 -9.72
CA GLN A 51 -6.62 -6.45 -8.45
C GLN A 51 -7.55 -5.52 -7.68
N ASP A 52 -8.71 -6.06 -7.30
CA ASP A 52 -9.74 -5.30 -6.60
C ASP A 52 -9.16 -4.64 -5.35
N GLY A 53 -9.48 -3.36 -5.17
CA GLY A 53 -8.99 -2.59 -4.04
C GLY A 53 -7.53 -2.13 -4.10
N ARG A 54 -6.77 -2.40 -5.16
CA ARG A 54 -5.38 -1.94 -5.32
C ARG A 54 -5.24 -0.41 -5.32
N ILE A 55 -4.26 0.11 -4.57
CA ILE A 55 -4.00 1.56 -4.44
C ILE A 55 -2.68 1.98 -5.10
N TYR A 56 -1.64 1.15 -5.02
CA TYR A 56 -0.34 1.43 -5.64
C TYR A 56 -0.43 1.48 -7.16
N ARG A 57 0.27 2.43 -7.79
CA ARG A 57 0.15 2.71 -9.24
C ARG A 57 1.31 3.54 -9.76
N LYS A 58 1.45 3.56 -11.09
CA LYS A 58 2.39 4.41 -11.82
C LYS A 58 1.62 5.50 -12.56
N ILE A 59 2.10 6.73 -12.51
CA ILE A 59 1.59 7.87 -13.28
C ILE A 59 2.76 8.41 -14.12
N ALA A 60 2.61 8.37 -15.44
CA ALA A 60 3.61 8.86 -16.39
C ALA A 60 3.29 10.26 -16.87
N TYR A 61 4.29 11.14 -16.89
CA TYR A 61 4.25 12.51 -17.39
C TYR A 61 5.25 12.65 -18.55
N GLY A 62 4.85 12.13 -19.71
CA GLY A 62 5.68 12.14 -20.92
C GLY A 62 7.02 11.44 -20.69
N PRO A 63 8.10 11.87 -21.38
CA PRO A 63 9.42 11.27 -21.24
C PRO A 63 10.18 11.75 -20.00
N LEU A 64 9.63 12.72 -19.25
CA LEU A 64 10.38 13.42 -18.21
C LEU A 64 10.21 12.81 -16.83
N LEU A 65 9.01 12.34 -16.48
CA LEU A 65 8.73 11.94 -15.10
C LEU A 65 7.81 10.73 -15.04
N ASP A 66 8.23 9.74 -14.28
CA ASP A 66 7.39 8.67 -13.76
C ASP A 66 7.24 8.79 -12.24
N VAL A 67 5.99 8.80 -11.76
CA VAL A 67 5.66 8.77 -10.33
C VAL A 67 5.13 7.39 -9.95
N PHE A 68 5.86 6.68 -9.10
CA PHE A 68 5.52 5.37 -8.55
C PHE A 68 4.93 5.56 -7.16
N MET A 69 3.60 5.53 -7.08
CA MET A 69 2.89 5.58 -5.80
C MET A 69 2.83 4.17 -5.23
N ILE A 70 3.48 3.94 -4.09
CA ILE A 70 3.46 2.65 -3.39
C ILE A 70 2.35 2.63 -2.32
N ASP A 71 2.03 1.45 -1.79
CA ASP A 71 1.10 1.27 -0.68
C ASP A 71 1.81 0.47 0.41
N MET A 72 2.18 1.12 1.50
CA MET A 72 3.00 0.52 2.55
C MET A 72 2.16 -0.01 3.72
N ARG A 73 0.82 -0.01 3.60
CA ARG A 73 -0.11 -0.51 4.63
C ARG A 73 -0.82 -1.79 4.22
N SER A 74 -1.36 -1.89 3.00
CA SER A 74 -2.19 -3.04 2.57
C SER A 74 -1.47 -4.39 2.59
N TYR A 75 -0.16 -4.40 2.43
CA TYR A 75 0.62 -5.61 2.15
C TYR A 75 1.76 -5.83 3.16
N ARG A 76 1.82 -5.01 4.22
CA ARG A 76 2.84 -5.14 5.25
C ARG A 76 2.58 -6.35 6.13
N ASP A 77 3.65 -6.87 6.70
CA ASP A 77 3.56 -7.88 7.75
C ASP A 77 2.74 -7.31 8.92
N SER A 78 1.77 -8.08 9.39
CA SER A 78 0.85 -7.61 10.43
C SER A 78 1.47 -7.51 11.82
N THR A 79 2.73 -7.95 11.96
CA THR A 79 3.55 -7.81 13.15
C THR A 79 4.55 -6.66 13.07
N PHE A 80 4.56 -5.88 11.98
CA PHE A 80 5.51 -4.79 11.75
C PHE A 80 5.63 -3.80 12.93
N ASN A 81 4.49 -3.35 13.48
CA ASN A 81 4.45 -2.45 14.64
C ASN A 81 4.56 -3.16 16.01
N LYS A 82 4.68 -4.51 16.01
CA LYS A 82 4.69 -5.33 17.23
C LYS A 82 6.04 -5.97 17.52
N ARG A 83 7.00 -5.87 16.59
CA ARG A 83 8.33 -6.47 16.70
C ARG A 83 9.39 -5.41 16.92
N ASP A 84 10.31 -5.70 17.82
CA ASP A 84 11.52 -4.90 18.02
C ASP A 84 12.51 -5.08 16.86
N ASP A 85 12.59 -6.31 16.33
CA ASP A 85 13.36 -6.63 15.13
C ASP A 85 12.44 -6.75 13.90
N GLN A 86 12.67 -5.84 12.95
CA GLN A 86 11.93 -5.75 11.69
C GLN A 86 12.68 -6.39 10.52
N SER A 87 13.86 -7.00 10.74
CA SER A 87 14.72 -7.59 9.70
C SER A 87 14.00 -8.58 8.77
N GLU A 88 13.08 -9.37 9.33
CA GLU A 88 12.29 -10.39 8.62
C GLU A 88 10.88 -9.91 8.23
N THR A 89 10.55 -8.63 8.47
CA THR A 89 9.23 -8.09 8.14
C THR A 89 9.19 -7.54 6.72
N CYS A 90 8.02 -7.58 6.09
CA CYS A 90 7.81 -6.96 4.80
C CYS A 90 6.90 -5.73 4.92
N ILE A 91 7.14 -4.73 4.09
CA ILE A 91 6.29 -3.52 4.02
C ILE A 91 5.43 -3.54 2.76
N LEU A 92 6.00 -3.88 1.61
CA LEU A 92 5.31 -3.84 0.33
C LEU A 92 4.63 -5.17 -0.04
N GLY A 93 4.96 -6.26 0.64
CA GLY A 93 4.63 -7.62 0.19
C GLY A 93 5.29 -7.99 -1.15
N ALA A 94 5.27 -9.27 -1.50
CA ALA A 94 6.00 -9.78 -2.66
C ALA A 94 5.48 -9.22 -4.01
N THR A 95 4.16 -9.13 -4.17
CA THR A 95 3.53 -8.72 -5.43
C THR A 95 3.81 -7.27 -5.79
N GLN A 96 3.64 -6.34 -4.84
CA GLN A 96 3.94 -4.92 -5.09
C GLN A 96 5.43 -4.69 -5.26
N LEU A 97 6.29 -5.39 -4.50
CA LEU A 97 7.74 -5.29 -4.67
C LEU A 97 8.19 -5.75 -6.06
N ALA A 98 7.65 -6.87 -6.54
CA ALA A 98 7.93 -7.37 -7.89
C ALA A 98 7.40 -6.41 -8.96
N TRP A 99 6.20 -5.86 -8.78
CA TRP A 99 5.65 -4.80 -9.64
C TRP A 99 6.58 -3.59 -9.69
N LEU A 100 6.97 -3.03 -8.54
CA LEU A 100 7.79 -1.83 -8.46
C LEU A 100 9.14 -2.03 -9.17
N LYS A 101 9.81 -3.16 -8.91
CA LYS A 101 11.08 -3.51 -9.59
C LYS A 101 10.91 -3.55 -11.11
N ARG A 102 9.86 -4.22 -11.60
CA ARG A 102 9.58 -4.31 -13.04
C ARG A 102 9.31 -2.93 -13.65
N GLU A 103 8.46 -2.12 -13.02
CA GLU A 103 8.11 -0.81 -13.57
C GLU A 103 9.28 0.19 -13.53
N LEU A 104 10.16 0.07 -12.53
CA LEU A 104 11.39 0.86 -12.45
C LEU A 104 12.38 0.50 -13.58
N VAL A 105 12.57 -0.81 -13.84
CA VAL A 105 13.43 -1.29 -14.93
C VAL A 105 12.86 -0.89 -16.29
N ALA A 106 11.54 -0.92 -16.46
CA ALA A 106 10.87 -0.57 -17.72
C ALA A 106 10.72 0.94 -17.96
N SER A 107 11.15 1.80 -17.02
CA SER A 107 10.98 3.24 -17.12
C SER A 107 12.19 3.93 -17.75
N ASP A 108 11.97 4.54 -18.92
CA ASP A 108 12.95 5.39 -19.60
C ASP A 108 12.80 6.88 -19.24
N ALA A 109 11.94 7.22 -18.27
CA ALA A 109 11.73 8.60 -17.85
C ALA A 109 13.00 9.19 -17.21
N THR A 110 13.26 10.48 -17.48
CA THR A 110 14.40 11.21 -16.90
C THR A 110 14.37 11.17 -15.37
N TRP A 111 13.21 11.41 -14.78
CA TRP A 111 12.98 11.39 -13.34
C TRP A 111 12.07 10.24 -12.94
N LYS A 112 12.45 9.56 -11.87
CA LYS A 112 11.70 8.47 -11.26
C LYS A 112 11.46 8.85 -9.80
N VAL A 113 10.22 9.13 -9.45
CA VAL A 113 9.83 9.56 -8.09
C VAL A 113 9.04 8.42 -7.44
N ILE A 114 9.47 7.98 -6.26
CA ILE A 114 8.71 7.05 -5.43
C ILE A 114 7.95 7.87 -4.38
N ALA A 115 6.62 7.85 -4.46
CA ALA A 115 5.74 8.48 -3.46
C ALA A 115 5.38 7.44 -2.40
N ALA A 116 5.86 7.65 -1.18
CA ALA A 116 5.76 6.77 -0.03
C ALA A 116 4.88 7.41 1.06
N ASP A 117 4.07 6.59 1.74
CA ASP A 117 3.17 7.04 2.82
C ASP A 117 3.88 7.06 4.17
N MET A 118 4.88 6.19 4.36
CA MET A 118 5.78 6.22 5.51
C MET A 118 7.19 6.71 5.12
N PRO A 119 7.96 7.34 6.05
CA PRO A 119 9.33 7.75 5.79
C PRO A 119 10.24 6.59 5.37
N ILE A 120 11.06 6.82 4.35
CA ILE A 120 12.13 5.91 3.94
C ILE A 120 13.46 6.58 4.27
N GLY A 121 14.22 5.94 5.15
CA GLY A 121 15.52 6.45 5.58
C GLY A 121 16.37 5.34 6.19
N LEU A 122 17.67 5.60 6.28
CA LEU A 122 18.57 4.75 7.05
C LEU A 122 18.51 5.19 8.51
N LYS A 123 18.53 4.21 9.43
CA LYS A 123 18.83 4.54 10.83
C LYS A 123 20.28 5.07 10.88
N PRO A 124 20.53 6.20 11.57
CA PRO A 124 21.89 6.73 11.73
C PRO A 124 22.80 5.75 12.45
#